data_AF-A0A8J7SAL1-F1
#
_entry.id   AF-A0A8J7SAL1-F1
#
_cell.length_a   1.000
_cell.length_b   1.000
_cell.length_c   1.000
_cell.angle_alpha   90.00
_cell.angle_beta   90.00
_cell.angle_gamma   90.00
#
_symmetry.space_group_name_H-M   'P 1'
#
loop_
_entity.id
_entity.type
_entity.pdbx_description
1 polymer ?
#
loop_
_entity_poly.entity_id
_entity_poly.type
_entity_poly.pdbx_seq_one_letter_code
_entity_poly.pdbx_strand_id
1 'polypeptide(L)' 'MFEELEAGRSRLRVADWRCGEIPVAIDLAAPFGGADPVLAALDREVFDGAEHFVMTTDPETGKRMMRRASGVGADER' A
#
# COMPACT_ATOMS: atom_id res chain seq x y z
N MET A 1 -7.16 5.89 -11.76
CA MET A 1 -7.49 6.11 -10.33
C MET A 1 -6.28 5.86 -9.45
N PHE A 2 -5.67 4.69 -9.54
CA PHE A 2 -4.39 4.39 -8.87
C PHE A 2 -3.34 5.50 -9.06
N GLU A 3 -3.08 5.90 -10.31
CA GLU A 3 -2.15 6.99 -10.65
C GLU A 3 -2.52 8.36 -10.04
N GLU A 4 -3.82 8.62 -9.83
CA GLU A 4 -4.31 9.86 -9.22
C GLU A 4 -4.24 9.83 -7.69
N LEU A 5 -4.27 8.64 -7.08
CA LEU A 5 -4.04 8.44 -5.66
C LEU A 5 -2.55 8.53 -5.34
N GLU A 6 -1.71 7.89 -6.15
CA GLU A 6 -0.25 7.96 -6.05
C GLU A 6 0.24 9.42 -6.17
N ALA A 7 -0.31 10.19 -7.10
CA ALA A 7 0.03 11.59 -7.25
C ALA A 7 -0.55 12.53 -6.17
N GLY A 8 -1.36 12.01 -5.23
CA GLY A 8 -2.04 12.81 -4.21
C GLY A 8 -3.03 13.84 -4.77
N ARG A 9 -3.44 13.67 -6.04
CA ARG A 9 -4.30 14.61 -6.78
C ARG A 9 -5.79 14.35 -6.60
N SER A 10 -6.15 13.19 -6.07
CA SER A 10 -7.54 12.79 -5.85
C SER A 10 -7.83 12.45 -4.38
N ARG A 11 -9.02 12.84 -3.92
CA ARG A 11 -9.60 12.35 -2.67
C ARG A 11 -10.53 11.19 -3.02
N LEU A 12 -10.37 10.05 -2.35
CA LEU A 12 -11.29 8.93 -2.46
C LEU A 12 -12.69 9.37 -2.03
N ARG A 13 -13.67 9.13 -2.90
CA ARG A 13 -15.10 9.22 -2.58
C ARG A 13 -15.57 7.86 -2.10
N VAL A 14 -16.72 7.82 -1.41
CA VAL A 14 -17.31 6.55 -0.92
C VAL A 14 -17.48 5.51 -2.05
N ALA A 15 -17.84 5.94 -3.25
CA ALA A 15 -17.99 5.05 -4.41
C ALA A 15 -16.66 4.41 -4.86
N ASP A 16 -15.53 5.06 -4.61
CA ASP A 16 -14.22 4.60 -5.05
C ASP A 16 -13.68 3.43 -4.18
N TRP A 17 -14.24 3.22 -2.99
CA TRP A 17 -13.81 2.15 -2.06
C TRP A 17 -14.14 0.74 -2.54
N ARG A 18 -15.01 0.60 -3.53
CA ARG A 18 -15.45 -0.70 -4.07
C ARG A 18 -15.18 -0.81 -5.57
N CYS A 19 -14.32 0.04 -6.11
CA CYS A 19 -13.95 0.00 -7.52
C CYS A 19 -12.55 -0.59 -7.69
N GLY A 20 -12.27 -1.11 -8.89
CA GLY A 20 -10.99 -1.73 -9.21
C GLY A 20 -10.90 -3.20 -8.79
N GLU A 21 -9.82 -3.84 -9.24
CA GLU A 21 -9.57 -5.28 -9.06
C GLU A 21 -8.45 -5.58 -8.05
N ILE A 22 -7.55 -4.60 -7.81
CA ILE A 22 -6.40 -4.74 -6.93
C ILE A 22 -6.67 -3.98 -5.63
N PRO A 23 -6.59 -4.64 -4.46
CA PRO A 23 -6.80 -3.98 -3.19
C PRO A 23 -5.68 -2.98 -2.86
N VAL A 24 -6.06 -1.90 -2.16
CA VAL A 24 -5.13 -0.86 -1.71
C VAL A 24 -5.35 -0.60 -0.22
N ALA A 25 -4.31 -0.77 0.60
CA ALA A 25 -4.30 -0.31 1.98
C ALA A 25 -3.98 1.20 2.01
N ILE A 26 -4.89 2.02 2.53
CA ILE A 26 -4.86 3.49 2.38
C ILE A 26 -4.06 4.19 3.49
N ASP A 27 -4.14 3.74 4.74
CA ASP A 27 -3.47 4.42 5.85
C ASP A 27 -2.69 3.43 6.71
N LEU A 28 -1.38 3.33 6.46
CA LEU A 28 -0.44 2.68 7.37
C LEU A 28 0.28 3.73 8.21
N ALA A 29 -0.01 3.75 9.52
CA ALA A 29 0.66 4.62 10.48
C ALA A 29 1.61 3.82 11.38
N ALA A 30 2.91 4.05 11.24
CA ALA A 30 3.96 3.42 12.06
C ALA A 30 5.05 4.44 12.47
N PRO A 31 4.69 5.50 13.21
CA PRO A 31 5.58 6.64 13.48
C PRO A 31 6.80 6.31 14.37
N PHE A 32 6.78 5.18 15.07
CA PHE A 32 7.84 4.77 16.00
C PHE A 32 8.57 3.51 15.51
N GLY A 33 8.54 3.26 14.19
CA GLY A 33 8.95 2.00 13.60
C GLY A 33 7.82 0.95 13.61
N GLY A 34 8.11 -0.22 13.03
CA GLY A 34 7.14 -1.32 12.92
C GLY A 34 6.35 -1.38 11.60
N ALA A 35 6.66 -0.53 10.62
CA ALA A 35 6.02 -0.59 9.31
C ALA A 35 6.27 -1.93 8.61
N ASP A 36 7.53 -2.38 8.55
CA ASP A 36 7.90 -3.63 7.87
C ASP A 36 7.22 -4.89 8.42
N PRO A 37 7.19 -5.17 9.75
CA PRO A 37 6.48 -6.34 10.26
C PRO A 37 4.96 -6.27 10.01
N VAL A 38 4.36 -5.07 10.01
CA VAL A 38 2.93 -4.91 9.67
C VAL A 38 2.70 -5.20 8.19
N LEU A 39 3.56 -4.69 7.30
CA LEU A 39 3.49 -4.97 5.87
C LEU A 39 3.64 -6.47 5.59
N ALA A 40 4.58 -7.14 6.25
CA ALA A 40 4.75 -8.59 6.14
C ALA A 40 3.52 -9.37 6.63
N ALA A 41 2.90 -8.93 7.73
CA ALA A 41 1.67 -9.54 8.23
C ALA A 41 0.48 -9.31 7.28
N LEU A 42 0.34 -8.12 6.71
CA LEU A 42 -0.71 -7.81 5.73
C LEU A 42 -0.60 -8.69 4.48
N ASP A 43 0.60 -8.81 3.92
CA ASP A 43 0.85 -9.65 2.75
C ASP A 43 0.46 -11.12 3.01
N ARG A 44 0.87 -11.66 4.16
CA ARG A 44 0.63 -13.07 4.52
C ARG A 44 -0.80 -13.38 4.98
N GLU A 45 -1.39 -12.52 5.81
CA GLU A 45 -2.60 -12.85 6.57
C GLU A 45 -3.88 -12.24 5.97
N VAL A 46 -3.75 -11.15 5.21
CA VAL A 46 -4.90 -10.43 4.62
C VAL A 46 -4.97 -10.65 3.11
N PHE A 47 -3.83 -10.52 2.42
CA PHE A 47 -3.80 -10.61 0.96
C PHE A 47 -3.39 -12.00 0.46
N ASP A 48 -2.93 -12.90 1.33
CA ASP A 48 -2.51 -14.27 0.99
C ASP A 48 -1.53 -14.31 -0.20
N GLY A 49 -0.60 -13.36 -0.20
CA GLY A 49 0.36 -13.15 -1.28
C GLY A 49 -0.20 -12.61 -2.60
N ALA A 50 -1.50 -12.32 -2.68
CA ALA A 50 -2.06 -11.63 -3.82
C ALA A 50 -1.45 -10.22 -3.99
N GLU A 51 -1.46 -9.76 -5.24
CA GLU A 51 -1.06 -8.39 -5.56
C GLU A 51 -1.91 -7.38 -4.79
N HIS A 52 -1.25 -6.41 -4.17
CA HIS A 52 -1.89 -5.30 -3.49
C HIS A 52 -0.98 -4.07 -3.46
N PHE A 53 -1.55 -2.93 -3.11
CA PHE A 53 -0.79 -1.71 -2.88
C PHE A 53 -0.94 -1.24 -1.44
N VAL A 54 0.09 -0.59 -0.91
CA VAL A 54 0.04 0.06 0.39
C VAL A 54 0.49 1.50 0.26
N MET A 55 -0.41 2.41 0.64
CA MET A 55 -0.08 3.82 0.79
C MET A 55 0.54 4.04 2.16
N THR A 56 1.74 4.60 2.16
CA THR A 56 2.55 4.82 3.36
C THR A 56 3.28 6.15 3.26
N THR A 57 4.04 6.50 4.30
CA THR A 57 4.93 7.65 4.32
C THR A 57 6.37 7.19 4.24
N ASP A 58 7.13 7.75 3.30
CA ASP A 58 8.57 7.61 3.21
C ASP A 58 9.20 8.13 4.52
N PRO A 59 9.94 7.29 5.26
CA PRO A 59 10.51 7.66 6.55
C PRO A 59 11.66 8.68 6.44
N GLU A 60 12.30 8.81 5.28
CA GLU A 60 13.39 9.75 5.03
C GLU A 60 12.86 11.12 4.60
N THR A 61 11.87 11.14 3.70
CA THR A 61 11.36 12.38 3.10
C THR A 61 10.07 12.90 3.72
N GLY A 62 9.37 12.07 4.51
CA GLY A 62 8.04 12.37 5.05
C GLY A 62 6.95 12.45 3.98
N LYS A 63 7.26 12.15 2.72
CA LYS A 63 6.30 12.21 1.62
C LYS A 63 5.45 10.96 1.60
N ARG A 64 4.20 11.12 1.19
CA ARG A 64 3.33 9.99 0.89
C ARG A 64 3.87 9.26 -0.34
N MET A 65 3.88 7.94 -0.27
CA MET A 65 4.25 7.05 -1.36
C MET A 65 3.30 5.85 -1.44
N MET A 66 3.20 5.27 -2.62
CA MET A 66 2.49 4.02 -2.84
C MET A 66 3.51 2.91 -3.07
N ARG A 67 3.46 1.84 -2.27
CA ARG A 67 4.32 0.68 -2.43
C ARG A 67 3.50 -0.46 -3.05
N ARG A 68 3.99 -1.03 -4.14
CA ARG A 68 3.46 -2.29 -4.68
C ARG A 68 3.99 -3.45 -3.83
N ALA A 69 3.10 -4.36 -3.48
CA ALA A 69 3.44 -5.58 -2.78
C ALA A 69 2.79 -6.77 -3.51
N SER A 70 3.55 -7.86 -3.60
CA SER A 70 3.09 -9.11 -4.20
C SER A 70 3.82 -10.24 -3.49
N GLY A 71 3.06 -11.17 -2.92
CA GLY A 71 3.61 -12.39 -2.35
C GLY A 71 3.94 -13.36 -3.47
N VAL A 72 5.12 -13.17 -4.04
CA VAL A 72 6.04 -14.17 -4.63
C VAL A 72 7.20 -13.34 -5.20
N GLY A 73 8.35 -13.37 -4.52
CA GLY A 73 9.67 -13.06 -5.07
C GLY A 73 9.85 -11.70 -5.74
N ALA A 74 10.08 -10.66 -4.94
CA ALA A 74 11.07 -9.62 -5.30
C ALA A 74 12.48 -10.12 -4.94
N ASP A 75 12.80 -11.36 -5.31
CA ASP A 75 14.14 -11.94 -5.19
C ASP A 75 14.61 -12.33 -6.60
N GLU A 76 15.76 -11.78 -6.96
CA GLU A 76 16.59 -11.98 -8.16
C GLU A 76 16.07 -11.53 -9.55
N ARG A 77 16.43 -10.29 -9.92
CA ARG A 77 17.14 -9.99 -11.18
C ARG A 77 17.85 -8.64 -11.17
#